data_AF-A0A8T3T152-F1
#
_entry.id   AF-A0A8T3T152-F1
#
_cell.length_a   1.000
_cell.length_b   1.000
_cell.length_c   1.000
_cell.angle_alpha   90.00
_cell.angle_beta   90.00
_cell.angle_gamma   90.00
#
_symmetry.space_group_name_H-M   'P 1'
#
loop_
_entity.id
_entity.type
_entity.pdbx_description
1 polymer ?
#
loop_
_entity_poly.entity_id
_entity_poly.type
_entity_poly.pdbx_seq_one_letter_code
_entity_poly.pdbx_strand_id
1 'polypeptide(L)'
;MHPIAAWAALVFASLGVLLGGAELMVVAIALPSIVADFGGWADLGRVSWIINAYLLAYVVAMPLAGRGADLWGARRLYVAALLLFV
;
A
#
# COMPACT_ATOMS: atom_id res chain seq x y z
N MET A 1 25.01 14.29 -15.56
CA MET A 1 23.81 13.45 -15.36
C MET A 1 23.13 13.30 -16.72
N HIS A 2 23.07 12.11 -17.30
CA HIS A 2 22.47 11.94 -18.63
C HIS A 2 20.94 12.15 -18.53
N PRO A 3 20.33 13.04 -19.33
CA PRO A 3 18.92 13.41 -19.20
C PRO A 3 17.96 12.22 -19.33
N ILE A 4 18.32 11.23 -20.14
CA ILE A 4 17.54 10.00 -20.34
C ILE A 4 17.42 9.19 -19.03
N ALA A 5 18.46 9.15 -18.21
CA ALA A 5 18.45 8.43 -16.93
C ALA A 5 17.52 9.11 -15.91
N ALA A 6 17.40 10.43 -15.94
CA ALA A 6 16.50 11.18 -15.07
C ALA A 6 15.03 10.92 -15.42
N TRP A 7 14.69 10.93 -16.71
CA TRP A 7 13.33 10.61 -17.18
C TRP A 7 12.94 9.17 -16.84
N ALA A 8 13.85 8.21 -17.02
CA ALA A 8 13.59 6.82 -16.66
C ALA A 8 13.34 6.66 -15.15
N ALA A 9 14.15 7.31 -14.30
CA ALA A 9 13.93 7.29 -12.85
C ALA A 9 12.58 7.90 -12.45
N LEU A 10 12.15 8.96 -13.13
CA LEU A 10 10.85 9.60 -12.93
C LEU A 10 9.69 8.67 -13.28
N VAL A 11 9.74 8.01 -14.44
CA VAL A 11 8.72 7.03 -14.85
C VAL A 11 8.64 5.89 -13.83
N PHE A 12 9.78 5.36 -13.41
CA PHE A 12 9.81 4.33 -12.37
C PHE A 12 9.20 4.83 -11.06
N ALA A 13 9.60 5.99 -10.54
CA ALA A 13 9.03 6.53 -9.30
C ALA A 13 7.51 6.75 -9.40
N SER A 14 7.04 7.26 -10.55
CA SER A 14 5.61 7.49 -10.81
C SER A 14 4.78 6.21 -10.80
N LEU A 15 5.33 5.08 -11.25
CA LEU A 15 4.64 3.78 -11.11
C LEU A 15 4.40 3.45 -9.64
N GLY A 16 5.35 3.72 -8.76
CA GLY A 16 5.21 3.49 -7.32
C GLY A 16 4.07 4.29 -6.71
N VAL A 17 3.98 5.58 -7.08
CA VAL A 17 2.90 6.45 -6.63
C VAL A 17 1.55 6.00 -7.17
N LEU A 18 1.49 5.60 -8.44
CA LEU A 18 0.27 5.10 -9.07
C LEU A 18 -0.23 3.81 -8.38
N LEU A 19 0.66 2.87 -8.10
CA LEU A 19 0.32 1.63 -7.40
C LEU A 19 -0.13 1.88 -5.95
N GLY A 20 0.55 2.79 -5.24
CA GLY A 20 0.15 3.19 -3.89
C GLY A 20 -1.25 3.84 -3.86
N GLY A 21 -1.59 4.64 -4.88
CA GLY A 21 -2.94 5.19 -5.04
C GLY A 21 -3.98 4.12 -5.36
N ALA A 22 -3.62 3.11 -6.16
CA ALA A 22 -4.51 2.02 -6.53
C ALA A 22 -4.89 1.14 -5.32
N GLU A 23 -3.96 0.86 -4.41
CA GLU A 23 -4.22 0.08 -3.19
C GLU A 23 -5.36 0.68 -2.35
N LEU A 24 -5.36 1.99 -2.15
CA LEU A 24 -6.41 2.68 -1.39
C LEU A 24 -7.80 2.52 -2.03
N MET A 25 -7.86 2.50 -3.36
CA MET A 25 -9.11 2.26 -4.08
C MET A 25 -9.59 0.82 -3.97
N VAL A 26 -8.67 -0.15 -4.04
CA VAL A 26 -9.01 -1.58 -3.90
C VAL A 26 -9.67 -1.83 -2.55
N VAL A 27 -9.11 -1.29 -1.47
CA VAL A 27 -9.67 -1.46 -0.12
C VAL A 27 -11.03 -0.79 0.01
N ALA A 28 -11.18 0.43 -0.53
CA ALA A 28 -12.46 1.12 -0.50
C ALA A 28 -13.58 0.36 -1.23
N ILE A 29 -13.26 -0.31 -2.35
CA ILE A 29 -14.22 -1.11 -3.12
C ILE A 29 -14.51 -2.46 -2.45
N ALA A 30 -13.51 -3.08 -1.81
CA ALA A 30 -13.64 -4.38 -1.15
C ALA A 30 -14.29 -4.29 0.25
N LEU A 31 -14.19 -3.14 0.93
CA LEU A 31 -14.67 -3.00 2.31
C LEU A 31 -16.17 -3.34 2.47
N PRO A 32 -17.10 -2.89 1.60
CA PRO A 32 -18.51 -3.24 1.72
C PRO A 32 -18.78 -4.75 1.62
N SER A 33 -18.09 -5.47 0.74
CA SER A 33 -18.26 -6.93 0.61
C SER A 33 -17.68 -7.67 1.80
N ILE A 34 -16.50 -7.25 2.29
CA ILE A 34 -15.92 -7.77 3.54
C ILE A 34 -16.93 -7.58 4.68
N VAL A 35 -17.44 -6.36 4.89
CA VAL A 35 -18.41 -6.09 5.96
C VAL A 35 -19.68 -6.94 5.82
N ALA A 36 -20.17 -7.16 4.60
CA ALA A 36 -21.31 -8.04 4.34
C ALA A 36 -21.04 -9.49 4.77
N ASP A 37 -19.87 -10.03 4.45
CA ASP A 37 -19.46 -11.39 4.82
C ASP A 37 -19.30 -11.56 6.35
N PHE A 38 -18.99 -10.48 7.07
CA PHE A 38 -18.78 -10.48 8.53
C PHE A 38 -20.05 -10.16 9.35
N GLY A 39 -21.24 -10.19 8.75
CA GLY A 39 -22.53 -9.99 9.45
C GLY A 39 -23.21 -8.63 9.15
N GLY A 40 -22.66 -7.87 8.21
CA GLY A 40 -23.20 -6.59 7.77
C GLY A 40 -22.96 -5.43 8.74
N TRP A 41 -23.50 -4.28 8.39
CA TRP A 41 -23.32 -3.01 9.13
C TRP A 41 -24.08 -2.95 10.47
N ALA A 42 -24.81 -4.02 10.84
CA ALA A 42 -25.58 -4.09 12.08
C ALA A 42 -24.69 -4.22 13.32
N ASP A 43 -23.51 -4.84 13.20
CA ASP A 43 -22.51 -4.92 14.27
C ASP A 43 -21.41 -3.87 14.05
N LEU A 44 -21.71 -2.63 14.45
CA LEU A 44 -20.78 -1.49 14.34
C LEU A 44 -19.44 -1.73 15.05
N GLY A 45 -19.42 -2.58 16.09
CA GLY A 45 -18.19 -2.94 16.80
C GLY A 45 -17.23 -3.72 15.91
N ARG A 46 -17.74 -4.75 15.21
CA ARG A 46 -16.95 -5.54 14.25
C ARG A 46 -16.47 -4.72 13.06
N VAL A 47 -17.37 -3.93 12.47
CA VAL A 47 -17.02 -3.09 11.30
C VAL A 47 -15.95 -2.06 11.65
N SER A 48 -16.09 -1.41 12.81
CA SER A 48 -15.08 -0.47 13.31
C SER A 48 -13.73 -1.16 13.52
N TRP A 49 -13.71 -2.37 14.06
CA TRP A 49 -12.46 -3.10 14.26
C TRP A 49 -11.77 -3.51 12.96
N ILE A 50 -12.52 -3.89 11.92
CA ILE A 50 -11.96 -4.22 10.60
C ILE A 50 -11.22 -3.00 10.03
N ILE A 51 -11.88 -1.83 10.05
CA ILE A 51 -11.29 -0.58 9.55
C ILE A 51 -10.06 -0.19 10.38
N ASN A 52 -10.18 -0.23 11.71
CA ASN A 52 -9.07 0.13 12.60
C ASN A 52 -7.87 -0.82 12.47
N ALA A 53 -8.11 -2.12 12.33
CA ALA A 53 -7.04 -3.10 12.12
C ALA A 53 -6.31 -2.84 10.80
N TYR A 54 -7.04 -2.55 9.72
CA TYR A 54 -6.45 -2.15 8.45
C TYR A 54 -5.59 -0.87 8.59
N LEU A 55 -6.13 0.18 9.20
CA LEU A 55 -5.40 1.43 9.40
C LEU A 55 -4.14 1.23 10.26
N LEU A 56 -4.23 0.41 11.31
CA LEU A 56 -3.12 0.12 12.19
C LEU A 56 -2.02 -0.66 11.46
N ALA A 57 -2.40 -1.66 10.65
CA ALA A 57 -1.46 -2.38 9.79
C ALA A 57 -0.77 -1.45 8.80
N TYR A 58 -1.53 -0.55 8.15
CA TYR A 58 -1.00 0.44 7.22
C TYR A 58 0.00 1.40 7.88
N VAL A 59 -0.34 1.94 9.06
CA VAL A 59 0.53 2.83 9.83
C VAL A 59 1.81 2.13 10.28
N VAL A 60 1.73 0.86 10.68
CA VAL A 60 2.91 0.06 11.08
C VAL A 60 3.77 -0.33 9.87
N ALA A 61 3.16 -0.56 8.70
CA ALA A 61 3.89 -0.91 7.48
C ALA A 61 4.81 0.23 7.00
N MET A 62 4.41 1.49 7.16
CA MET A 62 5.20 2.66 6.75
C MET A 62 6.62 2.71 7.35
N PRO A 63 6.81 2.71 8.69
CA PRO A 63 8.14 2.72 9.28
C PRO A 63 8.90 1.43 9.04
N LEU A 64 8.22 0.28 8.90
CA LEU A 64 8.87 -0.98 8.54
C LEU A 64 9.46 -0.92 7.13
N ALA A 65 8.72 -0.37 6.16
CA ALA A 65 9.20 -0.13 4.82
C ALA A 65 10.34 0.91 4.82
N GLY A 66 10.22 2.00 5.59
CA GLY A 66 11.29 2.99 5.75
C GLY A 66 12.58 2.38 6.28
N ARG A 67 12.49 1.63 7.39
CA ARG A 67 13.64 0.92 7.96
C ARG A 67 14.20 -0.15 7.02
N GLY A 68 13.34 -0.84 6.28
CA GLY A 68 13.76 -1.77 5.24
C GLY A 68 14.53 -1.09 4.10
N ALA A 69 14.14 0.13 3.73
CA ALA A 69 14.82 0.93 2.72
C ALA A 69 16.21 1.37 3.21
N ASP A 70 16.33 1.71 4.49
CA ASP A 70 17.60 2.07 5.12
C ASP A 70 18.57 0.88 5.20
N LEU A 71 18.06 -0.32 5.51
CA LEU A 71 18.86 -1.54 5.68
C LEU A 71 19.27 -2.20 4.36
N TRP A 72 18.33 -2.34 3.42
CA TRP A 72 18.55 -3.08 2.16
C TRP A 72 18.76 -2.18 0.94
N GLY A 73 18.53 -0.87 1.09
CA GLY A 73 18.60 0.12 0.03
C GLY A 73 17.25 0.33 -0.67
N ALA A 74 16.87 1.60 -0.85
CA ALA A 74 15.58 2.00 -1.42
C ALA A 74 15.26 1.35 -2.78
N ARG A 75 16.25 1.20 -3.68
CA ARG A 75 16.04 0.60 -5.00
C ARG A 75 15.64 -0.88 -4.92
N ARG A 76 16.24 -1.65 -4.01
CA ARG A 76 15.94 -3.09 -3.87
C ARG A 76 14.56 -3.28 -3.25
N LEU A 77 14.24 -2.51 -2.22
CA LEU A 77 12.92 -2.54 -1.59
C LEU A 77 11.83 -2.12 -2.58
N TYR A 78 12.08 -1.07 -3.37
CA TYR A 78 11.14 -0.60 -4.38
C TYR A 78 10.81 -1.67 -5.42
N VAL A 79 11.83 -2.36 -5.97
CA VAL A 79 11.62 -3.47 -6.92
C VAL A 79 10.92 -4.65 -6.25
N ALA A 80 11.26 -4.98 -5.00
CA ALA A 80 10.58 -6.05 -4.26
C ALA A 80 9.09 -5.74 -4.04
N ALA A 81 8.75 -4.49 -3.69
CA ALA A 81 7.38 -4.03 -3.55
C ALA A 81 6.61 -4.10 -4.87
N LEU A 82 7.24 -3.70 -5.98
CA LEU A 82 6.65 -3.86 -7.32
C LEU A 82 6.37 -5.33 -7.66
N LEU A 83 7.30 -6.23 -7.37
CA LEU A 83 7.13 -7.66 -7.63
C LEU A 83 6.08 -8.30 -6.73
N LEU A 84 5.88 -7.80 -5.51
CA LEU A 84 4.83 -8.28 -4.60
C LEU A 84 3.45 -7.82 -5.05
N PHE A 85 3.36 -6.64 -5.69
CA PHE A 85 2.10 -6.06 -6.16
C PHE A 85 1.56 -6.77 -7.41
N VAL A 86 2.46 -7.22 -8.31
CA VAL A 86 2.11 -7.96 -9.55
C VAL A 86 1.66 -9.38 -9.23
#